data_AF-A0A1G3IAI8-F1
#
_entry.id   AF-A0A1G3IAI8-F1
#
_cell.length_a   1.000
_cell.length_b   1.000
_cell.length_c   1.000
_cell.angle_alpha   90.00
_cell.angle_beta   90.00
_cell.angle_gamma   90.00
#
_symmetry.space_group_name_H-M   'P 1'
#
loop_
_entity.id
_entity.type
_entity.pdbx_description
1 polymer ?
#
loop_
_entity_poly.entity_id
_entity_poly.type
_entity_poly.pdbx_seq_one_letter_code
_entity_poly.pdbx_strand_id
1 'polypeptide(L)'
;MTHKLEVDALRKELLGLFHYIQRVREELVSIERDSENVHQFESMSDQLDAIVAATEEATETIMGAMEGNDEAVAKLRAGITDAALLAQLDKIEKNGQNVFEACSFQDITGQRVTKIAKSVTYVEKKVTALMDIWGKEELEKIEVKPEGGHKKTEDEKLLNGPQLDSENKISQAEIDALFA
;
A
#
# COMPACT_ATOMS: atom_id res chain seq x y z
N MET A 1 -12.39 43.04 -15.44
CA MET A 1 -12.20 42.78 -13.99
C MET A 1 -12.49 41.33 -13.64
N THR A 2 -13.60 40.75 -14.15
CA THR A 2 -14.01 39.35 -13.96
C THR A 2 -12.98 38.31 -14.39
N HIS A 3 -12.39 38.45 -15.59
CA HIS A 3 -11.36 37.50 -16.08
C HIS A 3 -10.09 37.44 -15.24
N LYS A 4 -9.71 38.52 -14.54
CA LYS A 4 -8.51 38.51 -13.69
C LYS A 4 -8.76 37.71 -12.41
N LEU A 5 -9.95 37.84 -11.83
CA LEU A 5 -10.39 37.07 -10.67
C LEU A 5 -10.53 35.57 -10.99
N GLU A 6 -11.02 35.22 -12.17
CA GLU A 6 -11.11 33.82 -12.63
C GLU A 6 -9.73 33.18 -12.82
N VAL A 7 -8.77 33.92 -13.39
CA VAL A 7 -7.39 33.45 -13.55
C VAL A 7 -6.70 33.26 -12.20
N ASP A 8 -6.90 34.18 -11.25
CA ASP A 8 -6.32 34.07 -9.91
C ASP A 8 -6.95 32.92 -9.09
N ALA A 9 -8.24 32.66 -9.27
CA ALA A 9 -8.90 31.50 -8.68
C ALA A 9 -8.35 30.18 -9.24
N LEU A 10 -8.21 30.06 -10.56
CA LEU A 10 -7.63 28.88 -11.22
C LEU A 10 -6.18 28.61 -10.79
N ARG A 11 -5.39 29.67 -10.59
CA ARG A 11 -4.02 29.56 -10.06
C ARG A 11 -4.00 28.97 -8.66
N LYS A 12 -4.89 29.44 -7.79
CA LYS A 12 -5.00 28.95 -6.42
C LYS A 12 -5.37 27.46 -6.38
N GLU A 13 -6.33 27.05 -7.21
CA GLU A 13 -6.73 25.64 -7.36
C GLU A 13 -5.57 24.76 -7.85
N LEU A 14 -4.84 25.20 -8.89
CA LEU A 14 -3.71 24.44 -9.41
C LEU A 14 -2.59 24.28 -8.37
N LEU A 15 -2.28 25.36 -7.62
CA LEU A 15 -1.27 25.33 -6.58
C LEU A 15 -1.69 24.43 -5.40
N GLY A 16 -2.99 24.44 -5.05
CA GLY A 16 -3.56 23.48 -4.10
C GLY A 16 -3.38 22.03 -4.56
N LEU A 17 -3.70 21.74 -5.83
CA LEU A 17 -3.53 20.41 -6.41
C LEU A 17 -2.05 19.98 -6.46
N PHE A 18 -1.14 20.90 -6.78
CA PHE A 18 0.29 20.64 -6.76
C PHE A 18 0.78 20.26 -5.36
N HIS A 19 0.43 21.05 -4.34
CA HIS A 19 0.78 20.73 -2.95
C HIS A 19 0.19 19.40 -2.48
N TYR A 20 -1.05 19.09 -2.88
CA TYR A 20 -1.66 17.81 -2.57
C TYR A 20 -0.91 16.64 -3.22
N ILE A 21 -0.51 16.76 -4.49
CA ILE A 21 0.30 15.75 -5.18
C ILE A 21 1.66 15.55 -4.49
N GLN A 22 2.31 16.64 -4.06
CA GLN A 22 3.58 16.51 -3.30
C GLN A 22 3.37 15.78 -1.97
N ARG A 23 2.29 16.07 -1.23
CA ARG A 23 1.94 15.35 0.00
C ARG A 23 1.73 13.85 -0.26
N VAL A 24 0.97 13.50 -1.30
CA VAL A 24 0.76 12.08 -1.68
C VAL A 24 2.09 11.39 -1.99
N ARG A 25 3.03 12.08 -2.65
CA ARG A 25 4.37 11.54 -2.92
C ARG A 25 5.13 11.24 -1.63
N GLU A 26 5.10 12.15 -0.66
CA GLU A 26 5.75 11.97 0.65
C GLU A 26 5.13 10.79 1.43
N GLU A 27 3.81 10.65 1.39
CA GLU A 27 3.10 9.53 2.02
C GLU A 27 3.47 8.19 1.38
N LEU A 28 3.57 8.12 0.04
CA LEU A 28 3.99 6.91 -0.66
C LEU A 28 5.43 6.50 -0.35
N VAL A 29 6.38 7.46 -0.25
CA VAL A 29 7.75 7.16 0.21
C VAL A 29 7.75 6.56 1.62
N SER A 30 6.87 7.03 2.49
CA SER A 30 6.84 6.56 3.88
C SER A 30 6.39 5.09 4.02
N ILE A 31 5.59 4.58 3.08
CA ILE A 31 5.14 3.18 3.04
C ILE A 31 6.29 2.24 2.66
N GLU A 32 7.25 2.71 1.86
CA GLU A 32 8.29 1.89 1.27
C GLU A 32 9.53 1.69 2.15
N ARG A 33 9.73 2.57 3.15
CA ARG A 33 10.93 2.60 4.01
C ARG A 33 11.13 1.36 4.90
N ASP A 34 10.20 0.40 4.89
CA ASP A 34 10.37 -0.91 5.54
C ASP A 34 11.18 -1.91 4.67
N SER A 35 11.55 -1.56 3.43
CA SER A 35 12.49 -2.34 2.61
C SER A 35 13.87 -1.67 2.60
N GLU A 36 14.94 -2.42 2.90
CA GLU A 36 16.32 -1.92 3.09
C GLU A 36 16.97 -1.29 1.82
N ASN A 37 16.24 -1.15 0.72
CA ASN A 37 16.72 -0.50 -0.50
C ASN A 37 16.01 0.85 -0.69
N VAL A 38 16.64 1.92 -0.20
CA VAL A 38 16.21 3.30 -0.49
C VAL A 38 16.52 3.62 -1.95
N HIS A 39 15.70 3.12 -2.86
CA HIS A 39 15.60 3.69 -4.19
C HIS A 39 14.76 4.95 -4.06
N GLN A 40 15.43 6.10 -4.12
CA GLN A 40 14.76 7.39 -4.13
C GLN A 40 14.00 7.52 -5.46
N PHE A 41 12.76 7.03 -5.51
CA PHE A 41 11.96 7.06 -6.73
C PHE A 41 11.78 8.48 -7.26
N GLU A 42 12.11 8.66 -8.54
CA GLU A 42 12.03 9.95 -9.21
C GLU A 42 10.59 10.34 -9.58
N SER A 43 9.68 9.37 -9.74
CA SER A 43 8.27 9.60 -10.07
C SER A 43 7.28 8.81 -9.21
N MET A 44 6.05 9.33 -9.09
CA MET A 44 4.94 8.65 -8.41
C MET A 44 4.53 7.34 -9.10
N SER A 45 4.82 7.21 -10.41
CA SER A 45 4.60 5.97 -11.16
C SER A 45 5.49 4.85 -10.61
N ASP A 46 6.78 5.12 -10.43
CA ASP A 46 7.75 4.11 -10.00
C ASP A 46 7.41 3.59 -8.60
N GLN A 47 6.94 4.49 -7.72
CA GLN A 47 6.46 4.14 -6.37
C GLN A 47 5.25 3.20 -6.40
N LEU A 48 4.26 3.52 -7.23
CA LEU A 48 3.05 2.70 -7.33
C LEU A 48 3.33 1.35 -8.00
N ASP A 49 4.25 1.31 -8.98
CA ASP A 49 4.70 0.07 -9.59
C ASP A 49 5.46 -0.81 -8.59
N ALA A 50 6.29 -0.21 -7.72
CA ALA A 50 6.97 -0.93 -6.64
C ALA A 50 6.00 -1.53 -5.62
N ILE A 51 4.92 -0.82 -5.26
CA ILE A 51 3.86 -1.36 -4.40
C ILE A 51 3.20 -2.57 -5.06
N VAL A 52 2.86 -2.49 -6.35
CA VAL A 52 2.27 -3.63 -7.08
C VAL A 52 3.23 -4.82 -7.03
N ALA A 53 4.51 -4.62 -7.37
CA ALA A 53 5.52 -5.67 -7.34
C ALA A 53 5.68 -6.31 -5.94
N ALA A 54 5.78 -5.50 -4.89
CA ALA A 54 5.90 -6.00 -3.52
C ALA A 54 4.66 -6.83 -3.10
N THR A 55 3.46 -6.42 -3.53
CA THR A 55 2.24 -7.20 -3.25
C THR A 55 2.15 -8.51 -4.05
N GLU A 56 2.69 -8.54 -5.27
CA GLU A 56 2.81 -9.76 -6.07
C GLU A 56 3.78 -10.74 -5.41
N GLU A 57 4.97 -10.28 -5.01
CA GLU A 57 5.99 -11.09 -4.33
C GLU A 57 5.50 -11.67 -3.00
N ALA A 58 4.81 -10.86 -2.20
CA ALA A 58 4.19 -11.32 -0.96
C ALA A 58 3.14 -12.41 -1.23
N THR A 59 2.36 -12.27 -2.31
CA THR A 59 1.34 -13.26 -2.70
C THR A 59 1.98 -14.56 -3.16
N GLU A 60 3.04 -14.49 -3.97
CA GLU A 60 3.83 -15.67 -4.40
C GLU A 60 4.43 -16.40 -3.18
N THR A 61 4.96 -15.65 -2.22
CA THR A 61 5.49 -16.21 -0.96
C THR A 61 4.41 -16.95 -0.16
N ILE A 62 3.21 -16.35 -0.03
CA ILE A 62 2.07 -16.97 0.68
C ILE A 62 1.63 -18.26 -0.03
N MET A 63 1.50 -18.22 -1.37
CA MET A 63 1.11 -19.39 -2.15
C MET A 63 2.13 -20.51 -2.04
N GLY A 64 3.43 -20.21 -2.17
CA GLY A 64 4.49 -21.20 -1.99
C GLY A 64 4.52 -21.81 -0.59
N ALA A 65 4.24 -21.03 0.45
CA ALA A 65 4.11 -21.55 1.81
C ALA A 65 2.91 -22.51 1.95
N MET A 66 1.78 -22.22 1.29
CA MET A 66 0.62 -23.12 1.26
C MET A 66 0.91 -24.41 0.48
N GLU A 67 1.63 -24.34 -0.65
CA GLU A 67 2.07 -25.53 -1.39
C GLU A 67 2.96 -26.44 -0.52
N GLY A 68 3.88 -25.85 0.24
CA GLY A 68 4.70 -26.58 1.20
C GLY A 68 3.88 -27.24 2.31
N ASN A 69 2.80 -26.59 2.78
CA ASN A 69 1.87 -27.19 3.73
C ASN A 69 1.10 -28.37 3.13
N ASP A 70 0.62 -28.25 1.89
CA ASP A 70 -0.07 -29.34 1.20
C ASP A 70 0.83 -30.57 1.01
N GLU A 71 2.11 -30.37 0.68
CA GLU A 71 3.09 -31.47 0.65
C GLU A 71 3.27 -32.14 2.02
N ALA A 72 3.35 -31.35 3.08
CA ALA A 72 3.50 -31.87 4.44
C ALA A 72 2.25 -32.66 4.87
N VAL A 73 1.05 -32.16 4.55
CA VAL A 73 -0.23 -32.85 4.81
C VAL A 73 -0.29 -34.17 4.04
N ALA A 74 0.08 -34.19 2.76
CA ALA A 74 0.14 -35.41 1.96
C ALA A 74 1.08 -36.48 2.57
N LYS A 75 2.25 -36.07 3.08
CA LYS A 75 3.20 -36.96 3.78
C LYS A 75 2.61 -37.49 5.08
N LEU A 76 1.96 -36.64 5.88
CA LEU A 76 1.32 -37.03 7.14
C LEU A 76 0.17 -38.02 6.91
N ARG A 77 -0.66 -37.78 5.90
CA ARG A 77 -1.80 -38.61 5.53
C ARG A 77 -1.40 -40.06 5.23
N ALA A 78 -0.22 -40.30 4.66
CA ALA A 78 0.26 -41.65 4.38
C ALA A 78 0.52 -42.51 5.65
N GLY A 79 0.76 -41.87 6.81
CA GLY A 79 1.06 -42.53 8.07
C GLY A 79 -0.10 -42.58 9.07
N ILE A 80 -1.23 -41.92 8.78
CA ILE A 80 -2.34 -41.76 9.72
C ILE A 80 -3.53 -42.60 9.27
N THR A 81 -4.05 -43.43 10.17
CA THR A 81 -5.26 -44.24 9.95
C THR A 81 -6.44 -43.80 10.80
N ASP A 82 -6.20 -42.95 11.80
CA ASP A 82 -7.25 -42.41 12.67
C ASP A 82 -8.17 -41.47 11.87
N ALA A 83 -9.47 -41.79 11.87
CA ALA A 83 -10.46 -41.07 11.08
C ALA A 83 -10.67 -39.62 11.54
N ALA A 84 -10.52 -39.33 12.84
CA ALA A 84 -10.68 -37.97 13.35
C ALA A 84 -9.48 -37.10 12.94
N LEU A 85 -8.27 -37.65 12.96
CA LEU A 85 -7.06 -36.97 12.47
C LEU A 85 -7.10 -36.76 10.96
N LEU A 86 -7.56 -37.75 10.18
CA LEU A 86 -7.74 -37.61 8.73
C LEU A 86 -8.71 -36.47 8.38
N ALA A 87 -9.81 -36.33 9.12
CA ALA A 87 -10.76 -35.23 8.94
C ALA A 87 -10.16 -33.85 9.27
N GLN A 88 -9.17 -33.77 10.19
CA GLN A 88 -8.44 -32.52 10.41
C GLN A 88 -7.52 -32.19 9.23
N LEU A 89 -6.88 -33.19 8.61
CA LEU A 89 -6.06 -32.98 7.40
C LEU A 89 -6.92 -32.47 6.23
N ASP A 90 -8.11 -33.05 6.01
CA ASP A 90 -9.07 -32.54 5.01
C ASP A 90 -9.42 -31.07 5.24
N LYS A 91 -9.58 -30.69 6.51
CA LYS A 91 -9.88 -29.30 6.87
C LYS A 91 -8.70 -28.37 6.56
N ILE A 92 -7.46 -28.82 6.77
CA ILE A 92 -6.26 -28.04 6.43
C ILE A 92 -6.15 -27.85 4.92
N GLU A 93 -6.28 -28.92 4.13
CA GLU A 93 -6.26 -28.87 2.65
C GLU A 93 -7.34 -27.90 2.13
N LYS A 94 -8.56 -27.98 2.68
CA LYS A 94 -9.65 -27.05 2.31
C LYS A 94 -9.33 -25.60 2.66
N ASN A 95 -8.70 -25.36 3.82
CA ASN A 95 -8.29 -24.01 4.18
C ASN A 95 -7.21 -23.48 3.22
N GLY A 96 -6.24 -24.30 2.83
CA GLY A 96 -5.23 -23.97 1.82
C GLY A 96 -5.87 -23.59 0.48
N GLN A 97 -6.85 -24.36 0.01
CA GLN A 97 -7.62 -24.04 -1.21
C GLN A 97 -8.31 -22.68 -1.13
N ASN A 98 -8.93 -22.35 0.01
CA ASN A 98 -9.56 -21.03 0.20
C ASN A 98 -8.52 -19.90 0.14
N VAL A 99 -7.30 -20.12 0.63
CA VAL A 99 -6.21 -19.14 0.54
C VAL A 99 -5.78 -18.95 -0.92
N PHE A 100 -5.58 -20.03 -1.68
CA PHE A 100 -5.27 -19.93 -3.11
C PHE A 100 -6.35 -19.16 -3.90
N GLU A 101 -7.62 -19.45 -3.63
CA GLU A 101 -8.72 -18.72 -4.26
C GLU A 101 -8.72 -17.24 -3.89
N ALA A 102 -8.50 -16.90 -2.62
CA ALA A 102 -8.40 -15.51 -2.16
C ALA A 102 -7.22 -14.77 -2.81
N CYS A 103 -6.05 -15.41 -2.88
CA CYS A 103 -4.86 -14.85 -3.52
C CYS A 103 -5.04 -14.69 -5.05
N SER A 104 -5.86 -15.51 -5.71
CA SER A 104 -6.12 -15.38 -7.15
C SER A 104 -6.79 -14.06 -7.55
N PHE A 105 -7.49 -13.38 -6.63
CA PHE A 105 -8.06 -12.05 -6.85
C PHE A 105 -7.01 -10.93 -6.86
N GLN A 106 -5.77 -11.21 -6.43
CA GLN A 106 -4.69 -10.22 -6.42
C GLN A 106 -4.33 -9.77 -7.84
N ASP A 107 -4.34 -10.65 -8.84
CA ASP A 107 -4.04 -10.27 -10.25
C ASP A 107 -4.97 -9.14 -10.75
N ILE A 108 -6.28 -9.27 -10.50
CA ILE A 108 -7.25 -8.22 -10.85
C ILE A 108 -7.00 -6.93 -10.06
N THR A 109 -6.55 -7.06 -8.80
CA THR A 109 -6.21 -5.91 -7.95
C THR A 109 -4.97 -5.19 -8.48
N GLY A 110 -3.90 -5.92 -8.81
CA GLY A 110 -2.67 -5.40 -9.41
C GLY A 110 -2.98 -4.63 -10.69
N GLN A 111 -3.72 -5.23 -11.63
CA GLN A 111 -4.12 -4.58 -12.87
C GLN A 111 -4.91 -3.27 -12.65
N ARG A 112 -5.82 -3.26 -11.67
CA ARG A 112 -6.60 -2.05 -11.32
C ARG A 112 -5.71 -0.97 -10.72
N VAL A 113 -4.81 -1.34 -9.81
CA VAL A 113 -3.86 -0.41 -9.19
C VAL A 113 -2.94 0.18 -10.26
N THR A 114 -2.36 -0.62 -11.16
CA THR A 114 -1.55 -0.13 -12.28
C THR A 114 -2.32 0.85 -13.17
N LYS A 115 -3.61 0.60 -13.42
CA LYS A 115 -4.44 1.53 -14.20
C LYS A 115 -4.65 2.86 -13.48
N ILE A 116 -4.92 2.81 -12.17
CA ILE A 116 -5.06 4.01 -11.33
C ILE A 116 -3.73 4.78 -11.30
N ALA A 117 -2.60 4.09 -11.12
CA ALA A 117 -1.26 4.67 -11.11
C ALA A 117 -0.96 5.45 -12.40
N LYS A 118 -1.29 4.89 -13.56
CA LYS A 118 -1.17 5.57 -14.86
C LYS A 118 -2.01 6.84 -14.92
N SER A 119 -3.23 6.83 -14.38
CA SER A 119 -4.09 8.01 -14.34
C SER A 119 -3.55 9.10 -13.41
N VAL A 120 -3.08 8.73 -12.21
CA VAL A 120 -2.49 9.69 -11.26
C VAL A 120 -1.23 10.32 -11.84
N THR A 121 -0.35 9.51 -12.44
CA THR A 121 0.87 9.98 -13.13
C THR A 121 0.55 10.95 -14.27
N TYR A 122 -0.53 10.71 -15.01
CA TYR A 122 -0.97 11.64 -16.05
C TYR A 122 -1.40 13.00 -15.47
N VAL A 123 -2.16 13.00 -14.38
CA VAL A 123 -2.58 14.23 -13.69
C VAL A 123 -1.35 14.98 -13.15
N GLU A 124 -0.42 14.29 -12.49
CA GLU A 124 0.83 14.87 -12.00
C GLU A 124 1.61 15.57 -13.11
N LYS A 125 1.80 14.91 -14.26
CA LYS A 125 2.51 15.50 -15.41
C LYS A 125 1.83 16.77 -15.92
N LYS A 126 0.49 16.79 -15.96
CA LYS A 126 -0.26 17.97 -16.41
C LYS A 126 -0.19 19.12 -15.42
N VAL A 127 -0.32 18.83 -14.13
CA VAL A 127 -0.19 19.84 -13.07
C VAL A 127 1.20 20.45 -13.09
N THR A 128 2.23 19.61 -13.15
CA THR A 128 3.64 20.07 -13.20
C THR A 128 3.91 20.91 -14.45
N ALA A 129 3.44 20.49 -15.63
CA ALA A 129 3.61 21.28 -16.86
C ALA A 129 2.90 22.65 -16.79
N LEU A 130 1.71 22.72 -16.20
CA LEU A 130 1.00 23.99 -16.01
C LEU A 130 1.71 24.90 -14.99
N MET A 131 2.27 24.32 -13.93
CA MET A 131 3.10 25.04 -12.95
C MET A 131 4.35 25.64 -13.59
N ASP A 132 5.02 24.88 -14.47
CA ASP A 132 6.23 25.34 -15.17
C ASP A 132 5.94 26.51 -16.13
N ILE A 133 4.79 26.50 -16.81
CA ILE A 133 4.36 27.59 -17.71
C ILE A 133 4.10 28.90 -16.96
N TRP A 134 3.56 28.82 -15.73
CA TRP A 134 3.20 30.00 -14.95
C TRP A 134 4.37 30.57 -14.13
N GLY A 135 5.47 29.83 -13.99
CA GLY A 135 6.66 30.27 -13.29
C GLY A 135 6.54 30.07 -11.77
N LYS A 136 7.43 29.25 -11.20
CA LYS A 136 7.45 28.89 -9.77
C LYS A 136 7.47 30.12 -8.84
N GLU A 137 8.19 31.18 -9.20
CA GLU A 137 8.34 32.40 -8.39
C GLU A 137 7.05 33.23 -8.21
N GLU A 138 6.12 33.19 -9.18
CA GLU A 138 4.84 33.91 -9.06
C GLU A 138 3.81 33.12 -8.26
N LEU A 139 3.97 31.80 -8.18
CA LEU A 139 3.07 30.90 -7.46
C LEU A 139 3.45 30.77 -5.98
N GLU A 140 4.73 30.82 -5.63
CA GLU A 140 5.19 30.89 -4.23
C GLU A 140 4.68 32.13 -3.47
N LYS A 141 4.31 33.21 -4.19
CA LYS A 141 3.70 34.42 -3.62
C LYS A 141 2.22 34.22 -3.23
N ILE A 142 1.59 33.15 -3.70
CA ILE A 142 0.19 32.82 -3.39
C ILE A 142 0.19 31.94 -2.14
N GLU A 143 -0.20 32.51 -1.01
CA GLU A 143 -0.45 31.72 0.20
C GLU A 143 -1.62 30.75 -0.05
N VAL A 144 -1.30 29.50 -0.34
CA VAL A 144 -2.24 28.40 -0.24
C VAL A 144 -2.18 27.92 1.19
N LYS A 145 -3.17 28.33 2.00
CA LYS A 145 -3.43 27.63 3.24
C LYS A 145 -3.68 26.17 2.86
N PRO A 146 -2.87 25.20 3.33
CA PRO A 146 -3.18 23.82 3.10
C PRO A 146 -4.60 23.61 3.60
N GLU A 147 -5.48 23.08 2.75
CA GLU A 147 -6.74 22.56 3.25
C GLU A 147 -6.39 21.59 4.37
N GLY A 148 -7.07 21.82 5.51
CA GLY A 148 -6.58 21.61 6.86
C GLY A 148 -5.71 20.37 7.04
N GLY A 149 -4.68 20.50 7.88
CA GLY A 149 -3.89 19.37 8.34
C GLY A 149 -4.83 18.23 8.73
N HIS A 150 -4.86 17.18 7.90
CA HIS A 150 -5.50 15.93 8.25
C HIS A 150 -4.78 15.47 9.51
N LYS A 151 -5.39 15.67 10.68
CA LYS A 151 -5.04 14.88 11.84
C LYS A 151 -5.26 13.45 11.37
N LYS A 152 -4.18 12.67 11.27
CA LYS A 152 -4.25 11.24 11.01
C LYS A 152 -5.39 10.68 11.84
N THR A 153 -6.38 10.10 11.18
CA THR A 153 -7.46 9.36 11.81
C THR A 153 -6.86 8.26 12.69
N GLU A 154 -7.61 7.81 13.70
CA GLU A 154 -7.11 6.74 14.58
C GLU A 154 -6.74 5.49 13.76
N ASP A 155 -7.47 5.21 12.68
CA ASP A 155 -7.17 4.12 11.75
C ASP A 155 -5.85 4.33 11.00
N GLU A 156 -5.56 5.54 10.51
CA GLU A 156 -4.28 5.87 9.87
C GLU A 156 -3.08 5.79 10.83
N LYS A 157 -3.30 5.89 12.14
CA LYS A 157 -2.25 5.66 13.16
C LYS A 157 -2.00 4.17 13.41
N LEU A 158 -2.93 3.31 13.04
CA LEU A 158 -2.82 1.85 13.16
C LEU A 158 -2.19 1.19 11.92
N LEU A 159 -2.05 1.92 10.81
CA LEU A 159 -1.41 1.45 9.58
C LEU A 159 0.13 1.37 9.63
N ASN A 160 0.73 1.36 10.82
CA ASN A 160 2.14 1.05 10.92
C ASN A 160 2.35 -0.44 10.63
N GLY A 161 3.26 -0.76 9.72
CA GLY A 161 3.67 -2.13 9.43
C GLY A 161 4.23 -2.84 10.67
N PRO A 162 4.62 -4.13 10.54
CA PRO A 162 5.18 -4.90 11.64
C PRO A 162 6.31 -4.11 12.34
N GLN A 163 6.19 -3.91 13.65
CA GLN A 163 7.18 -3.11 14.40
C GLN A 163 8.58 -3.72 14.29
N LEU A 164 9.49 -3.00 13.63
CA LEU A 164 10.88 -3.40 13.43
C LEU A 164 11.77 -3.27 14.69
N ASP A 165 11.36 -2.46 15.67
CA ASP A 165 12.15 -2.30 16.90
C ASP A 165 11.88 -3.42 17.91
N SER A 166 12.94 -4.16 18.24
CA SER A 166 12.93 -5.23 19.25
C SER A 166 12.56 -4.76 20.66
N GLU A 167 12.57 -3.46 20.92
CA GLU A 167 12.29 -2.88 22.25
C GLU A 167 10.79 -2.72 22.55
N ASN A 168 9.91 -2.76 21.55
CA ASN A 168 8.45 -2.64 21.72
C ASN A 168 7.68 -3.95 21.42
N LYS A 169 8.37 -5.10 21.35
CA LYS A 169 7.69 -6.39 21.23
C LYS A 169 6.89 -6.68 22.50
N ILE A 170 5.57 -6.71 22.39
CA ILE A 170 4.70 -7.31 23.40
C ILE A 170 5.20 -8.74 23.63
N SER A 171 5.53 -9.05 24.87
CA SER A 171 6.04 -10.36 25.24
C SER A 171 4.93 -11.42 25.12
N GLN A 172 5.30 -12.68 24.83
CA GLN A 172 4.33 -13.78 24.77
C GLN A 172 3.51 -13.90 26.08
N ALA A 173 4.12 -13.57 27.21
CA ALA A 173 3.44 -13.54 28.51
C ALA A 173 2.32 -12.48 28.59
N GLU A 174 2.47 -11.34 27.91
CA GLU A 174 1.44 -10.30 27.83
C GLU A 174 0.32 -10.70 26.87
N ILE A 175 0.64 -11.42 25.78
CA ILE A 175 -0.36 -12.00 24.86
C ILE A 175 -1.21 -13.02 25.61
N ASP A 176 -0.58 -13.91 26.37
CA ASP A 176 -1.28 -14.96 27.11
C ASP A 176 -2.21 -14.37 28.21
N ALA A 177 -1.85 -13.21 28.77
CA ALA A 177 -2.67 -12.51 29.77
C ALA A 177 -3.92 -11.82 29.18
N LEU A 178 -3.94 -11.52 27.88
CA LEU A 178 -5.09 -10.92 27.17
C LEU A 178 -6.19 -11.95 26.85
N PHE A 179 -5.85 -13.23 26.83
CA PHE A 179 -6.76 -14.33 26.47
C PHE A 179 -7.04 -15.30 27.63
N ALA A 180 -6.69 -14.92 28.86
CA ALA A 180 -6.96 -15.68 30.10
C ALA A 180 -8.22 -15.18 30.84
#